data_AF-A0A0Q5K8Q8-F1
#
_entry.id   AF-A0A0Q5K8Q8-F1
#
_cell.length_a   1.000
_cell.length_b   1.000
_cell.length_c   1.000
_cell.angle_alpha   90.00
_cell.angle_beta   90.00
_cell.angle_gamma   90.00
#
_symmetry.space_group_name_H-M   'P 1'
#
loop_
_entity.id
_entity.type
_entity.pdbx_description
1 polymer ?
#
loop_
_entity_poly.entity_id
_entity_poly.type
_entity_poly.pdbx_seq_one_letter_code
_entity_poly.pdbx_strand_id
1 'polypeptide(L)'
;MPPRGTLREVHDTLARIHRRLQQENRQIPSATDESHAVLDQNLLCPTFGLLQFRRVAWTHDLIETSERLHNCVSGYARAALCGEVILVVARDALNLPRLCLEIKAGQIIQYKLDHNRSPETADDLKTAGLYLKVTGLRAKATDLRQLPENGLTVPVLTPPLHPVHEDDLPF
;
A
#
# COMPACT_ATOMS: atom_id res chain seq x y z
N MET A 1 5.58 -33.12 -11.53
CA MET A 1 4.21 -33.22 -12.10
C MET A 1 3.97 -32.02 -12.99
N PRO A 2 3.52 -32.18 -14.24
CA PRO A 2 3.19 -31.04 -15.09
C PRO A 2 1.92 -30.33 -14.56
N PRO A 3 1.77 -29.02 -14.77
CA PRO A 3 0.57 -28.29 -14.35
C PRO A 3 -0.64 -28.83 -15.12
N ARG A 4 -1.60 -29.43 -14.41
CA ARG A 4 -2.91 -29.80 -14.95
C ARG A 4 -3.81 -28.56 -14.88
N GLY A 5 -3.62 -27.66 -15.84
CA GLY A 5 -4.49 -26.50 -16.02
C GLY A 5 -5.10 -26.51 -17.41
N THR A 6 -6.22 -25.81 -17.59
CA THR A 6 -6.79 -25.58 -18.92
C THR A 6 -5.74 -24.91 -19.83
N LEU A 7 -5.82 -25.08 -21.16
CA LEU A 7 -4.90 -24.43 -22.12
C LEU A 7 -4.75 -22.92 -21.85
N ARG A 8 -5.84 -22.29 -21.41
CA ARG A 8 -5.89 -20.88 -20.98
C ARG A 8 -5.05 -20.62 -19.72
N GLU A 9 -5.17 -21.43 -18.68
CA GLU A 9 -4.37 -21.28 -17.45
C GLU A 9 -2.87 -21.46 -17.71
N VAL A 10 -2.51 -22.39 -18.59
CA VAL A 10 -1.12 -22.60 -19.02
C VAL A 10 -0.62 -21.38 -19.79
N HIS A 11 -1.40 -20.88 -20.76
CA HIS A 11 -1.08 -19.68 -21.52
C HIS A 11 -0.90 -18.46 -20.61
N ASP A 12 -1.82 -18.22 -19.69
CA ASP A 12 -1.79 -17.06 -18.78
C ASP A 12 -0.59 -17.17 -17.82
N THR A 13 -0.27 -18.38 -17.37
CA THR A 13 0.92 -18.65 -16.55
C THR A 13 2.22 -18.41 -17.32
N LEU A 14 2.29 -18.86 -18.58
CA LEU A 14 3.45 -18.64 -19.46
C LEU A 14 3.63 -17.16 -19.78
N ALA A 15 2.56 -16.46 -20.16
CA ALA A 15 2.59 -15.02 -20.43
C ALA A 15 3.06 -14.24 -19.19
N ARG A 16 2.61 -14.65 -18.00
CA ARG A 16 3.04 -14.09 -16.71
C ARG A 16 4.53 -14.30 -16.47
N ILE A 17 5.02 -15.54 -16.57
CA ILE A 17 6.44 -15.86 -16.39
C ILE A 17 7.28 -15.09 -17.42
N HIS A 18 6.83 -15.03 -18.66
CA HIS A 18 7.51 -14.31 -19.73
C HIS A 18 7.64 -12.82 -19.42
N ARG A 19 6.58 -12.15 -18.94
CA ARG A 19 6.66 -10.75 -18.49
C ARG A 19 7.68 -10.54 -17.37
N ARG A 20 7.69 -11.44 -16.38
CA ARG A 20 8.67 -11.38 -15.27
C ARG A 20 10.11 -11.59 -15.75
N LEU A 21 10.33 -12.49 -16.71
CA LEU A 21 11.66 -12.75 -17.28
C LEU A 21 12.15 -11.62 -18.19
N GLN A 22 11.25 -10.89 -18.85
CA GLN A 22 11.59 -9.76 -19.71
C GLN A 22 11.88 -8.47 -18.91
N GLN A 23 11.39 -8.36 -17.67
CA GLN A 23 11.64 -7.20 -16.81
C GLN A 23 12.77 -7.51 -15.82
N GLU A 24 13.86 -6.77 -15.91
CA GLU A 24 14.91 -6.80 -14.88
C GLU A 24 14.33 -6.42 -13.52
N ASN A 25 14.69 -7.19 -12.49
CA ASN A 25 14.31 -6.86 -11.12
C ASN A 25 15.23 -5.75 -10.60
N ARG A 26 14.70 -4.53 -10.48
CA ARG A 26 15.47 -3.35 -10.10
C ARG A 26 14.89 -2.74 -8.83
N GLN A 27 15.77 -2.24 -7.97
CA GLN A 27 15.38 -1.54 -6.76
C GLN A 27 14.76 -0.19 -7.12
N ILE A 28 13.65 0.15 -6.49
CA ILE A 28 12.95 1.42 -6.67
C ILE A 28 13.53 2.42 -5.66
N PRO A 29 14.01 3.61 -6.10
CA PRO A 29 14.70 4.57 -5.23
C PRO A 29 13.89 5.00 -4.00
N SER A 30 12.57 5.14 -4.17
CA SER A 30 11.69 5.59 -3.08
C SER A 30 11.68 4.66 -1.87
N ALA A 31 12.10 3.41 -2.00
CA ALA A 31 12.09 2.46 -0.88
C ALA A 31 13.27 2.61 0.08
N THR A 32 14.39 3.19 -0.39
CA THR A 32 15.59 3.45 0.42
C THR A 32 15.70 4.91 0.84
N ASP A 33 14.85 5.79 0.31
CA ASP A 33 14.84 7.19 0.67
C ASP A 33 14.11 7.40 2.02
N GLU A 34 14.87 7.72 3.07
CA GLU A 34 14.34 7.94 4.42
C GLU A 34 13.36 9.13 4.49
N SER A 35 13.42 10.08 3.55
CA SER A 35 12.46 11.18 3.49
C SER A 35 11.02 10.70 3.20
N HIS A 36 10.87 9.46 2.72
CA HIS A 36 9.60 8.82 2.45
C HIS A 36 9.20 7.77 3.49
N ALA A 37 9.95 7.60 4.58
CA ALA A 37 9.66 6.62 5.63
C ALA A 37 8.26 6.80 6.26
N VAL A 38 7.75 8.04 6.29
CA VAL A 38 6.38 8.34 6.78
C VAL A 38 5.29 7.63 5.97
N LEU A 39 5.57 7.16 4.76
CA LEU A 39 4.62 6.40 3.93
C LEU A 39 4.47 4.95 4.39
N ASP A 40 5.40 4.44 5.20
CA ASP A 40 5.33 3.09 5.73
C ASP A 40 4.56 3.10 7.05
N GLN A 41 3.34 2.58 7.04
CA GLN A 41 2.40 2.69 8.17
C GLN A 41 1.73 1.36 8.51
N ASN A 42 1.27 1.22 9.75
CA ASN A 42 0.44 0.10 10.17
C ASN A 42 -0.89 0.66 10.68
N LEU A 43 -1.98 0.40 9.96
CA LEU A 43 -3.29 0.97 10.27
C LEU A 43 -4.33 -0.13 10.34
N LEU A 44 -5.25 -0.03 11.30
CA LEU A 44 -6.39 -0.92 11.36
C LEU A 44 -7.41 -0.52 10.29
N CYS A 45 -7.76 -1.47 9.43
CA CYS A 45 -8.87 -1.38 8.50
C CYS A 45 -9.99 -2.33 8.97
N PRO A 46 -11.22 -1.84 9.18
CA PRO A 46 -12.32 -2.72 9.58
C PRO A 46 -12.58 -3.86 8.57
N THR A 47 -12.40 -3.61 7.28
CA THR A 47 -12.61 -4.59 6.20
C THR A 47 -11.56 -5.70 6.17
N PHE A 48 -10.30 -5.36 6.43
CA PHE A 48 -9.15 -6.25 6.19
C PHE A 48 -8.31 -6.55 7.43
N GLY A 49 -8.68 -6.02 8.60
CA GLY A 49 -7.87 -6.07 9.80
C GLY A 49 -6.66 -5.13 9.71
N LEU A 50 -5.57 -5.51 10.37
CA LEU A 50 -4.34 -4.71 10.36
C LEU A 50 -3.73 -4.70 8.96
N LEU A 51 -3.61 -3.51 8.38
CA LEU A 51 -2.94 -3.28 7.10
C LEU A 51 -1.54 -2.68 7.32
N GLN A 52 -0.56 -3.29 6.66
CA GLN A 52 0.82 -2.85 6.59
C GLN A 52 1.04 -2.14 5.25
N PHE A 53 1.01 -0.81 5.27
CA PHE A 53 1.34 0.04 4.14
C PHE A 53 2.85 0.07 4.00
N ARG A 54 3.37 -0.39 2.87
CA ARG A 54 4.80 -0.36 2.58
C ARG A 54 5.05 0.15 1.17
N ARG A 55 6.03 1.02 1.03
CA ARG A 55 6.58 1.41 -0.27
C ARG A 55 7.07 0.16 -1.01
N VAL A 56 6.86 0.16 -2.32
CA VAL A 56 7.32 -0.93 -3.18
C VAL A 56 8.85 -0.83 -3.31
N ALA A 57 9.55 -1.91 -2.98
CA ALA A 57 11.01 -1.95 -2.98
C ALA A 57 11.60 -2.34 -4.34
N TRP A 58 10.92 -3.23 -5.07
CA TRP A 58 11.43 -3.81 -6.30
C TRP A 58 10.42 -3.75 -7.45
N THR A 59 10.89 -3.71 -8.69
CA THR A 59 10.02 -3.75 -9.87
C THR A 59 9.21 -5.05 -9.95
N HIS A 60 9.76 -6.18 -9.48
CA HIS A 60 9.01 -7.44 -9.42
C HIS A 60 7.87 -7.42 -8.41
N ASP A 61 7.96 -6.64 -7.33
CA ASP A 61 6.87 -6.46 -6.37
C ASP A 61 5.64 -5.80 -7.04
N LEU A 62 5.87 -4.94 -8.04
CA LEU A 62 4.79 -4.35 -8.84
C LEU A 62 4.09 -5.39 -9.71
N ILE A 63 4.84 -6.34 -10.26
CA ILE A 63 4.28 -7.44 -11.06
C ILE A 63 3.44 -8.34 -10.15
N GLU A 64 3.95 -8.72 -8.99
CA GLU A 64 3.20 -9.52 -8.02
C GLU A 64 1.94 -8.80 -7.55
N THR A 65 2.05 -7.51 -7.21
CA THR A 65 0.91 -6.71 -6.78
C THR A 65 -0.14 -6.60 -7.90
N SER A 66 0.30 -6.38 -9.15
CA SER A 66 -0.55 -6.32 -10.35
C SER A 66 -1.33 -7.61 -10.56
N GLU A 67 -0.67 -8.76 -10.42
CA GLU A 67 -1.30 -10.07 -10.56
C GLU A 67 -2.29 -10.37 -9.45
N ARG A 68 -1.99 -9.96 -8.21
CA ARG A 68 -2.84 -10.23 -7.04
C ARG A 68 -4.07 -9.32 -6.97
N LEU A 69 -3.90 -8.05 -7.33
CA LEU A 69 -4.97 -7.05 -7.32
C LEU A 69 -5.62 -6.85 -8.69
N HIS A 70 -5.22 -7.61 -9.72
CA HIS A 70 -5.73 -7.50 -11.09
C HIS A 70 -5.78 -6.04 -11.59
N ASN A 71 -4.75 -5.26 -11.25
CA ASN A 71 -4.69 -3.83 -11.51
C ASN A 71 -3.54 -3.49 -12.46
N CYS A 72 -3.36 -2.21 -12.79
CA CYS A 72 -2.35 -1.79 -13.78
C CYS A 72 -1.01 -1.37 -13.15
N VAL A 73 -0.75 -1.68 -11.87
CA VAL A 73 0.39 -1.11 -11.14
C VAL A 73 1.76 -1.48 -11.74
N SER A 74 1.87 -2.64 -12.39
CA SER A 74 3.09 -3.05 -13.09
C SER A 74 3.49 -2.11 -14.22
N GLY A 75 2.54 -1.36 -14.80
CA GLY A 75 2.81 -0.35 -15.84
C GLY A 75 3.59 0.87 -15.34
N TYR A 76 3.64 1.08 -14.02
CA TYR A 76 4.29 2.24 -13.41
C TYR A 76 5.77 2.04 -13.08
N ALA A 77 6.34 0.86 -13.37
CA ALA A 77 7.72 0.52 -13.04
C ALA A 77 8.73 1.58 -13.52
N ARG A 78 8.58 2.09 -14.75
CA ARG A 78 9.45 3.13 -15.28
C ARG A 78 9.34 4.44 -14.50
N ALA A 79 8.11 4.91 -14.24
CA ALA A 79 7.87 6.14 -13.51
C ALA A 79 8.41 6.05 -12.06
N ALA A 80 8.23 4.90 -11.42
CA ALA A 80 8.76 4.65 -10.08
C ALA A 80 10.29 4.62 -10.04
N LEU A 81 10.94 3.98 -11.03
CA LEU A 81 12.40 3.99 -11.16
C LEU A 81 12.97 5.39 -11.41
N CYS A 82 12.23 6.24 -12.13
CA CYS A 82 12.59 7.64 -12.36
C CYS A 82 12.25 8.57 -11.20
N GLY A 83 11.64 8.07 -10.12
CA GLY A 83 11.20 8.88 -8.96
C GLY A 83 10.03 9.81 -9.26
N GLU A 84 9.33 9.62 -10.39
CA GLU A 84 8.19 10.45 -10.78
C GLU A 84 6.94 10.13 -9.95
N VAL A 85 6.85 8.89 -9.46
CA VAL A 85 5.77 8.40 -8.60
C VAL A 85 6.36 7.52 -7.50
N ILE A 86 5.67 7.50 -6.35
CA ILE A 86 5.92 6.57 -5.27
C ILE A 86 4.73 5.63 -5.19
N LEU A 87 5.00 4.33 -5.18
CA LEU A 87 3.98 3.30 -5.07
C LEU A 87 4.03 2.72 -3.67
N VAL A 88 2.86 2.67 -3.01
CA VAL A 88 2.70 2.05 -1.70
C VAL A 88 1.64 0.97 -1.83
N VAL A 89 1.88 -0.17 -1.22
CA VAL A 89 0.93 -1.29 -1.21
C VAL A 89 0.61 -1.64 0.22
N ALA A 90 -0.67 -1.73 0.54
CA ALA A 90 -1.09 -2.20 1.86
C ALA A 90 -1.35 -3.71 1.82
N ARG A 91 -0.71 -4.43 2.73
CA ARG A 91 -0.85 -5.88 2.89
C ARG A 91 -1.55 -6.20 4.20
N ASP A 92 -2.37 -7.25 4.21
CA ASP A 92 -2.97 -7.74 5.44
C ASP A 92 -1.97 -8.58 6.27
N ALA A 93 -2.46 -9.13 7.39
CA ALA A 93 -1.66 -10.00 8.26
C ALA A 93 -1.18 -11.31 7.58
N LEU A 94 -1.80 -11.72 6.47
CA LEU A 94 -1.38 -12.86 5.65
C LEU A 94 -0.38 -12.44 4.56
N ASN A 95 0.09 -11.19 4.61
CA ASN A 95 0.96 -10.58 3.61
C ASN A 95 0.34 -10.51 2.20
N LEU A 96 -0.98 -10.57 2.10
CA LEU A 96 -1.69 -10.45 0.82
C LEU A 96 -1.94 -8.96 0.52
N PRO A 97 -1.61 -8.47 -0.70
CA PRO A 97 -1.92 -7.11 -1.07
C PRO A 97 -3.44 -6.92 -1.13
N ARG A 98 -3.93 -5.86 -0.47
CA ARG A 98 -5.36 -5.50 -0.43
C ARG A 98 -5.66 -4.23 -1.21
N LEU A 99 -4.70 -3.32 -1.26
CA LEU A 99 -4.83 -2.06 -2.00
C LEU A 99 -3.46 -1.50 -2.39
N CYS A 100 -3.47 -0.61 -3.38
CA CYS A 100 -2.31 0.09 -3.90
C CYS A 100 -2.59 1.59 -3.98
N LEU A 101 -1.59 2.39 -3.65
CA LEU A 101 -1.60 3.84 -3.73
C LEU A 101 -0.55 4.33 -4.73
N GLU A 102 -0.94 5.33 -5.53
CA GLU A 102 -0.02 6.09 -6.36
C GLU A 102 0.12 7.49 -5.77
N ILE A 103 1.35 7.87 -5.42
CA ILE A 103 1.69 9.16 -4.83
C ILE A 103 2.56 9.93 -5.81
N LYS A 104 2.20 11.19 -6.08
CA LYS A 104 2.95 12.10 -6.94
C LYS A 104 2.98 13.49 -6.31
N ALA A 105 4.17 14.07 -6.19
CA ALA A 105 4.38 15.41 -5.64
C ALA A 105 3.68 15.65 -4.28
N GLY A 106 3.76 14.67 -3.36
CA GLY A 106 3.13 14.75 -2.03
C GLY A 106 1.60 14.67 -2.04
N GLN A 107 1.03 14.11 -3.11
CA GLN A 107 -0.41 13.91 -3.26
C GLN A 107 -0.71 12.46 -3.59
N ILE A 108 -1.74 11.89 -2.97
CA ILE A 108 -2.34 10.64 -3.44
C ILE A 108 -3.15 10.98 -4.69
N ILE A 109 -2.78 10.39 -5.82
CA ILE A 109 -3.46 10.56 -7.10
C ILE A 109 -4.29 9.34 -7.51
N GLN A 110 -4.01 8.17 -6.91
CA GLN A 110 -4.86 6.98 -7.01
C GLN A 110 -4.87 6.20 -5.69
N TYR A 111 -6.03 5.62 -5.37
CA TYR A 111 -6.24 4.69 -4.27
C TYR A 111 -7.09 3.51 -4.77
N LYS A 112 -6.44 2.38 -5.09
CA LYS A 112 -7.08 1.28 -5.81
C LYS A 112 -7.10 -0.01 -5.00
N LEU A 113 -8.28 -0.61 -4.93
CA LEU A 113 -8.53 -1.98 -4.50
C LEU A 113 -8.33 -2.95 -5.67
N ASP A 114 -8.66 -4.21 -5.42
CA ASP A 114 -8.69 -5.27 -6.43
C ASP A 114 -9.58 -4.89 -7.63
N HIS A 115 -9.11 -5.24 -8.84
CA HIS A 115 -9.67 -4.89 -10.15
C HIS A 115 -9.79 -3.38 -10.43
N ASN A 116 -8.81 -2.57 -9.98
CA ASN A 116 -8.83 -1.10 -10.11
C ASN A 116 -10.06 -0.43 -9.49
N ARG A 117 -10.75 -1.10 -8.56
CA ARG A 117 -11.91 -0.54 -7.88
C ARG A 117 -11.49 0.61 -6.96
N SER A 118 -12.35 1.61 -6.87
CA SER A 118 -12.25 2.68 -5.90
C SER A 118 -12.75 2.18 -4.54
N PRO A 119 -12.35 2.80 -3.42
CA PRO A 119 -12.97 2.53 -2.13
C PRO A 119 -14.44 2.96 -2.16
N GLU A 120 -15.34 2.02 -1.88
CA GLU A 120 -16.80 2.25 -1.93
C GLU A 120 -17.43 2.21 -0.54
N THR A 121 -16.78 1.57 0.43
CA THR A 121 -17.31 1.44 1.79
C THR A 121 -16.84 2.57 2.69
N ALA A 122 -17.66 2.88 3.70
CA ALA A 122 -17.29 3.86 4.73
C ALA A 122 -15.99 3.47 5.46
N ASP A 123 -15.71 2.17 5.60
CA ASP A 123 -14.54 1.67 6.30
C ASP A 123 -13.26 1.79 5.46
N ASP A 124 -13.35 1.56 4.15
CA ASP A 124 -12.24 1.81 3.23
C ASP A 124 -11.90 3.31 3.18
N LEU A 125 -12.93 4.17 3.14
CA LEU A 125 -12.76 5.62 3.19
C LEU A 125 -12.17 6.08 4.53
N LYS A 126 -12.58 5.49 5.67
CA LYS A 126 -11.97 5.78 6.97
C LYS A 126 -10.48 5.45 6.98
N THR A 127 -10.12 4.29 6.44
CA THR A 127 -8.72 3.84 6.36
C THR A 127 -7.90 4.80 5.50
N ALA A 128 -8.42 5.20 4.33
CA ALA A 128 -7.78 6.19 3.45
C ALA A 128 -7.60 7.54 4.16
N GLY A 129 -8.61 8.00 4.89
CA GLY A 129 -8.56 9.26 5.65
C GLY A 129 -7.54 9.24 6.78
N LEU A 130 -7.45 8.13 7.51
CA LEU A 130 -6.44 7.94 8.55
C LEU A 130 -5.02 7.93 7.95
N TYR A 131 -4.83 7.25 6.82
CA TYR A 131 -3.55 7.22 6.14
C TYR A 131 -3.11 8.61 5.67
N LEU A 132 -4.00 9.39 5.04
CA LEU A 132 -3.75 10.78 4.66
C LEU A 132 -3.34 11.64 5.87
N LYS A 133 -4.07 11.51 6.99
CA LYS A 133 -3.80 12.25 8.22
C LYS A 133 -2.42 11.96 8.80
N VAL A 134 -2.04 10.68 8.88
CA VAL A 134 -0.75 10.26 9.45
C VAL A 134 0.42 10.63 8.54
N THR A 135 0.22 10.52 7.22
CA THR A 135 1.28 10.81 6.23
C THR A 135 1.40 12.28 5.84
N GLY A 136 0.43 13.12 6.22
CA GLY A 136 0.37 14.53 5.80
C GLY A 136 0.15 14.73 4.29
N LEU A 137 -0.21 13.67 3.56
CA LEU A 137 -0.46 13.73 2.13
C LEU A 137 -1.78 14.43 1.83
N ARG A 138 -1.85 15.06 0.65
CA ARG A 138 -3.09 15.63 0.12
C ARG A 138 -3.81 14.62 -0.78
N ALA A 139 -5.13 14.61 -0.78
CA ALA A 139 -5.93 13.82 -1.71
C ALA A 139 -6.24 14.62 -2.97
N LYS A 140 -5.79 14.14 -4.13
CA LYS A 140 -6.24 14.62 -5.46
C LYS A 140 -6.94 13.52 -6.25
N ALA A 141 -6.86 12.30 -5.74
CA ALA A 141 -7.40 11.11 -6.37
C ALA A 141 -8.92 11.19 -6.50
N THR A 142 -9.44 10.95 -7.71
CA THR A 142 -10.87 11.04 -8.00
C THR A 142 -11.68 9.96 -7.31
N ASP A 143 -11.04 8.85 -6.99
CA ASP A 143 -11.55 7.72 -6.20
C ASP A 143 -11.66 8.02 -4.69
N LEU A 144 -11.11 9.16 -4.25
CA LEU A 144 -11.13 9.64 -2.87
C LEU A 144 -12.06 10.85 -2.66
N ARG A 145 -12.87 11.22 -3.66
CA ARG A 145 -13.78 12.39 -3.60
C ARG A 145 -14.80 12.37 -2.47
N GLN A 146 -15.11 11.20 -1.93
CA GLN A 146 -16.08 11.04 -0.84
C GLN A 146 -15.45 11.16 0.55
N LEU A 147 -14.13 11.40 0.65
CA LEU A 147 -13.52 11.69 1.94
C LEU A 147 -14.06 13.01 2.49
N PRO A 148 -14.59 13.02 3.74
CA PRO A 148 -15.01 14.27 4.35
C PRO A 148 -13.80 15.20 4.48
N GLU A 149 -13.96 16.46 4.05
CA GLU A 149 -12.89 17.47 4.06
C GLU A 149 -12.34 17.78 5.47
N ASN A 150 -13.08 17.40 6.51
CA ASN A 150 -12.69 17.56 7.91
C ASN A 150 -12.42 16.19 8.54
N GLY A 151 -11.15 15.97 8.87
CA GLY A 151 -10.59 14.68 9.24
C GLY A 151 -11.33 13.95 10.35
N LEU A 152 -11.36 12.62 10.18
CA LEU A 152 -11.72 11.68 11.23
C LEU A 152 -10.94 12.02 12.51
N THR A 153 -11.67 12.47 13.53
CA THR A 153 -11.23 12.49 14.91
C THR A 153 -11.10 11.02 15.33
N VAL A 154 -9.86 10.58 15.54
CA VAL A 154 -9.56 9.30 16.15
C VAL A 154 -9.07 9.62 17.56
N PRO A 155 -9.55 8.94 18.61
CA PRO A 155 -8.94 9.05 19.92
C PRO A 155 -7.51 8.52 19.80
N VAL A 156 -6.54 9.39 20.04
CA VAL A 156 -5.16 8.96 20.29
C VAL A 156 -5.22 8.01 21.47
N LEU A 157 -4.82 6.75 21.29
CA LEU A 157 -4.50 5.87 22.40
C LEU A 157 -3.27 6.47 23.08
N THR A 158 -3.51 7.32 24.07
CA THR A 158 -2.47 7.79 24.98
C THR A 158 -1.88 6.57 25.67
N PRO A 159 -0.56 6.36 25.66
CA PRO A 159 0.03 5.36 26.55
C PRO A 159 -0.32 5.73 28.00
N PRO A 160 -0.56 4.74 28.88
CA PRO A 160 -0.89 5.05 30.27
C PRO A 160 0.28 5.80 30.89
N LEU A 161 0.06 7.07 31.23
CA LEU A 161 0.86 7.84 32.16
C LEU A 161 0.64 7.23 33.55
N HIS A 162 1.35 6.14 33.84
CA HIS A 162 1.69 5.85 35.23
C HIS A 162 2.91 6.70 35.57
N PRO A 163 2.84 7.60 36.56
CA PRO A 163 4.06 8.15 37.14
C PRO A 163 4.79 6.98 37.82
N VAL A 164 5.98 6.65 37.31
CA VAL A 164 6.91 5.80 38.04
C VAL A 164 7.33 6.61 39.27
N HIS A 165 6.82 6.23 40.44
CA HIS A 165 7.34 6.70 41.72
C HIS A 165 8.74 6.09 41.91
N GLU A 166 9.74 6.93 42.18
CA GLU A 166 11.16 6.56 42.38
C GLU A 166 11.45 5.76 43.67
N ASP A 167 10.48 5.02 44.23
CA ASP A 167 10.64 4.33 45.52
C ASP A 167 10.82 2.80 45.44
N ASP A 168 10.90 2.20 44.25
CA ASP A 168 11.07 0.74 44.10
C ASP A 168 12.41 0.34 43.45
N LEU A 169 13.53 0.82 44.02
CA LEU A 169 14.84 0.18 43.82
C LEU A 169 15.20 -0.64 45.06
N PRO A 170 15.31 -1.98 44.97
CA PRO A 170 15.90 -2.76 46.04
C PRO A 170 17.41 -2.50 46.07
N PHE A 171 17.93 -2.25 47.27
CA PHE A 171 19.35 -2.25 47.61
C PHE A 171 20.04 -3.56 47.24
#